data_AF-A0A023GFV3-F1
#
_entry.id   AF-A0A023GFV3-F1
#
_cell.length_a   1.000
_cell.length_b   1.000
_cell.length_c   1.000
_cell.angle_alpha   90.00
_cell.angle_beta   90.00
_cell.angle_gamma   90.00
#
_symmetry.space_group_name_H-M   'P 1'
#
loop_
_entity.id
_entity.type
_entity.pdbx_description
1 polymer ?
#
loop_
_entity_poly.entity_id
_entity_poly.type
_entity_poly.pdbx_seq_one_letter_code
_entity_poly.pdbx_strand_id
1 'polypeptide(L)'
;MDFESCREASTESVLAALRESSKGKLVYDSYWPLENRWQSRFFTPQDVLPGKPVVYVDSRLLPLRFDYDSQSKENADVSESSGVTPSDQNSDEPTLETRSSKEDEEQDLYQYVSGSNNDVSIHQYEEERLNSVREAVKKRIALYEEQNRRWEEQAKKHIMLIEQNQALEYQMELDKFNQQYLQGLREIAEKSQKAHEHHQSHARHLRNRIKEAELRQKQREEEEKRREAESQRRAESLRCQCREMESTLASVRKALAECPYASFLSTPVEDHLGLLDRMARQVAVFGALTTVSREELTRILDFATQLNALVHSVVVDVEQATKKGVTAQKRRDSVDNRDQDTGELKEDTSGVRPAAPSLPAGRSLAQVATSQLKKHADILDRLEQWKATYKELLQDKTQKKYCFDLLKAVTIPVNALATSSAVTEKLEKLSSLLSGKPFVSGG
;
A
#
# COMPACT_ATOMS: atom_id res chain seq x y z
N MET A 1 46.83 -12.45 -12.63
CA MET A 1 47.66 -11.27 -12.93
C MET A 1 46.92 -10.07 -12.38
N ASP A 2 47.32 -9.37 -11.33
CA ASP A 2 48.54 -9.39 -10.52
C ASP A 2 48.16 -8.96 -9.10
N PHE A 3 48.54 -9.75 -8.11
CA PHE A 3 48.48 -9.40 -6.69
C PHE A 3 49.93 -9.32 -6.24
N GLU A 4 50.58 -8.18 -6.46
CA GLU A 4 51.86 -7.83 -5.84
C GLU A 4 52.27 -6.43 -6.31
N SER A 5 52.12 -5.44 -5.42
CA SER A 5 53.02 -4.29 -5.27
C SER A 5 52.30 -3.22 -4.45
N CYS A 6 52.67 -3.13 -3.18
CA CYS A 6 52.61 -1.92 -2.33
C CYS A 6 52.97 -2.32 -0.91
N ARG A 7 54.24 -2.69 -0.70
CA ARG A 7 54.86 -2.68 0.63
C ARG A 7 55.98 -1.65 0.59
N GLU A 8 56.07 -0.90 1.70
CA GLU A 8 57.09 0.11 2.03
C GLU A 8 56.80 1.55 1.55
N ALA A 9 55.71 2.12 2.06
CA ALA A 9 55.72 3.56 2.35
C ALA A 9 56.57 3.78 3.61
N SER A 10 57.72 4.44 3.46
CA SER A 10 58.62 4.81 4.56
C SER A 10 57.83 5.48 5.69
N THR A 11 58.08 5.07 6.94
CA THR A 11 57.47 5.63 8.16
C THR A 11 57.68 7.15 8.26
N GLU A 12 58.74 7.68 7.66
CA GLU A 12 58.98 9.12 7.57
C GLU A 12 57.95 9.84 6.67
N SER A 13 57.48 9.21 5.60
CA SER A 13 56.48 9.78 4.71
C SER A 13 55.11 9.88 5.39
N VAL A 14 54.76 8.89 6.22
CA VAL A 14 53.53 8.91 7.03
C VAL A 14 53.60 9.99 8.12
N LEU A 15 54.76 10.14 8.77
CA LEU A 15 54.96 11.17 9.79
C LEU A 15 54.99 12.58 9.20
N ALA A 16 55.55 12.77 8.01
CA ALA A 16 55.49 14.04 7.27
C ALA A 16 54.06 14.39 6.87
N ALA A 17 53.29 13.43 6.35
CA ALA A 17 51.89 13.62 6.00
C ALA A 17 51.01 13.92 7.23
N LEU A 18 51.33 13.35 8.40
CA LEU A 18 50.64 13.66 9.66
C LEU A 18 50.96 15.07 10.18
N ARG A 19 52.18 15.57 9.98
CA ARG A 19 52.57 16.95 10.34
C ARG A 19 51.96 18.01 9.40
N GLU A 20 51.77 17.68 8.14
CA GLU A 20 51.13 18.59 7.16
C GLU A 20 49.61 18.56 7.19
N SER A 21 49.01 17.50 7.76
CA SER A 21 47.57 17.37 7.98
C SER A 21 47.02 18.47 8.89
N SER A 22 45.78 18.89 8.66
CA SER A 22 45.06 19.88 9.47
C SER A 22 44.95 19.53 10.95
N LYS A 23 45.19 18.25 11.32
CA LYS A 23 45.26 17.78 12.71
C LYS A 23 46.67 17.79 13.32
N GLY A 24 47.72 17.89 12.51
CA GLY A 24 49.13 17.94 12.96
C GLY A 24 49.67 19.34 13.22
N LYS A 25 49.01 20.38 12.69
CA LYS A 25 49.34 21.79 12.92
C LYS A 25 48.63 22.37 14.15
N LEU A 26 48.62 21.63 15.26
CA LEU A 26 48.13 22.15 16.54
C LEU A 26 49.23 23.01 17.16
N VAL A 27 49.09 24.34 17.03
CA VAL A 27 49.88 25.30 17.81
C VAL A 27 49.32 25.30 19.23
N TYR A 28 50.14 24.93 20.20
CA TYR A 28 49.76 25.01 21.61
C TYR A 28 49.73 26.48 22.01
N ASP A 29 48.53 27.00 22.28
CA ASP A 29 48.38 28.35 22.81
C ASP A 29 48.77 28.34 24.30
N SER A 30 49.88 29.00 24.63
CA SER A 30 50.41 29.09 26.00
C SER A 30 49.48 29.86 26.95
N TYR A 31 48.49 30.59 26.44
CA TYR A 31 47.54 31.37 27.23
C TYR A 31 46.22 30.62 27.48
N TRP A 32 46.10 29.38 27.00
CA TRP A 32 44.92 28.53 27.18
C TRP A 32 44.46 28.32 28.65
N PRO A 33 45.34 28.28 29.67
CA PRO A 33 44.92 28.17 31.06
C PRO A 33 44.53 29.51 31.71
N LEU A 34 44.91 30.65 31.11
CA LEU A 34 44.82 31.97 31.76
C LEU A 34 43.53 32.73 31.43
N GLU A 35 42.92 32.46 30.28
CA GLU A 35 41.62 33.03 29.93
C GLU A 35 40.54 31.97 30.12
N ASN A 36 39.60 32.18 31.05
CA ASN A 36 38.42 31.33 31.30
C ASN A 36 37.44 31.25 30.10
N ARG A 37 37.93 31.05 28.87
CA ARG A 37 37.15 30.95 27.62
C ARG A 37 36.30 29.70 27.53
N TRP A 38 36.54 28.69 28.36
CA TRP A 38 35.70 27.49 28.43
C TRP A 38 34.28 27.77 28.96
N GLN A 39 34.05 28.92 29.62
CA GLN A 39 32.74 29.26 30.19
C GLN A 39 31.86 30.16 29.31
N SER A 40 32.37 30.74 28.21
CA SER A 40 31.59 31.70 27.45
C SER A 40 31.86 31.62 25.95
N ARG A 41 31.06 30.80 25.25
CA ARG A 41 30.17 31.22 24.14
C ARG A 41 29.70 30.14 23.16
N PHE A 42 30.10 28.86 23.25
CA PHE A 42 29.69 27.88 22.22
C PHE A 42 29.34 26.46 22.67
N PHE A 43 29.09 26.21 23.96
CA PHE A 43 28.65 24.88 24.40
C PHE A 43 27.31 24.95 25.14
N THR A 44 26.22 24.77 24.40
CA THR A 44 24.96 24.29 24.96
C THR A 44 25.07 22.79 25.24
N PRO A 45 24.45 22.25 26.31
CA PRO A 45 24.61 20.84 26.73
C PRO A 45 24.05 19.78 25.76
N GLN A 46 23.67 20.16 24.54
CA GLN A 46 22.89 19.34 23.62
C GLN A 46 23.69 18.81 22.42
N ASP A 47 24.94 19.25 22.25
CA ASP A 47 25.82 18.84 21.12
C ASP A 47 26.93 17.84 21.52
N VAL A 48 26.87 17.26 22.72
CA VAL A 48 27.79 16.18 23.11
C VAL A 48 27.11 14.84 22.83
N LEU A 49 27.65 14.11 21.84
CA LEU A 49 27.30 12.73 21.52
C LEU A 49 27.16 11.88 22.80
N PRO A 50 26.08 11.08 22.93
CA PRO A 50 25.90 10.23 24.10
C PRO A 50 26.84 9.04 23.98
N GLY A 51 27.82 8.90 24.89
CA GLY A 51 28.58 7.66 24.94
C GLY A 51 29.99 7.67 25.53
N LYS A 52 30.46 8.72 26.21
CA LYS A 52 31.72 8.62 26.98
C LYS A 52 31.59 9.31 28.34
N PRO A 53 31.95 8.63 29.45
CA PRO A 53 31.93 9.25 30.76
C PRO A 53 33.02 10.33 30.83
N VAL A 54 32.61 11.55 31.16
CA VAL A 54 33.53 12.62 31.55
C VAL A 54 34.04 12.26 32.94
N VAL A 55 35.28 11.76 33.01
CA VAL A 55 35.96 11.51 34.28
C VAL A 55 36.42 12.85 34.83
N TYR A 56 35.77 13.32 35.89
CA TYR A 56 36.28 14.41 36.70
C TYR A 56 37.41 13.86 37.58
N VAL A 57 38.65 14.27 37.26
CA VAL A 57 39.79 14.06 38.15
C VAL A 57 39.84 15.25 39.10
N ASP A 58 39.67 14.98 40.40
CA ASP A 58 39.80 15.98 41.45
C ASP A 58 41.24 16.52 41.46
N SER A 59 41.37 17.85 41.32
CA SER A 59 42.66 18.56 41.25
C SER A 59 43.56 18.34 42.48
N ARG A 60 43.03 17.73 43.54
CA ARG A 60 43.74 17.32 44.77
C ARG A 60 44.51 16.00 44.65
N LEU A 61 44.28 15.24 43.58
CA LEU A 61 44.94 13.96 43.30
C LEU A 61 46.16 14.09 42.37
N LEU A 62 46.49 15.31 41.93
CA LEU A 62 47.73 15.57 41.20
C LEU A 62 48.87 15.81 42.19
N PRO A 63 50.09 15.26 41.97
CA PRO A 63 51.24 15.55 42.82
C PRO A 63 51.50 17.06 42.83
N LEU A 64 51.57 17.66 44.03
CA LEU A 64 52.12 19.00 44.19
C LEU A 64 53.54 18.98 43.61
N ARG A 65 53.74 19.65 42.48
CA ARG A 65 55.09 20.05 42.05
C ARG A 65 55.56 21.09 43.05
N PHE A 66 56.55 20.72 43.86
CA PHE A 66 57.36 21.68 44.58
C PHE A 66 58.32 22.32 43.57
N ASP A 67 58.14 23.61 43.30
CA ASP A 67 59.12 24.43 42.62
C ASP A 67 60.32 24.60 43.55
N TYR A 68 61.45 24.00 43.18
CA TYR A 68 62.77 24.40 43.64
C TYR A 68 63.49 24.98 42.44
N ASP A 69 63.44 26.29 42.28
CA ASP A 69 64.51 27.01 41.61
C ASP A 69 64.56 28.47 42.04
N SER A 70 65.55 28.79 42.88
CA SER A 70 66.29 30.05 42.85
C SER A 70 67.53 29.97 43.74
N GLN A 71 68.70 30.05 43.09
CA GLN A 71 70.06 30.31 43.60
C GLN A 71 70.77 29.06 44.16
N SER A 72 71.82 28.49 43.57
CA SER A 72 72.91 29.04 42.73
C SER A 72 73.54 27.86 41.96
N LYS A 73 73.69 27.89 40.63
CA LYS A 73 74.97 28.15 39.92
C LYS A 73 76.19 27.77 40.78
N GLU A 74 77.02 26.78 40.46
CA GLU A 74 77.84 26.69 39.25
C GLU A 74 78.58 25.33 39.15
N ASN A 75 78.70 24.77 37.93
CA ASN A 75 79.76 23.87 37.44
C ASN A 75 79.84 22.45 38.04
N ALA A 76 80.05 21.35 37.33
CA ALA A 76 80.25 20.99 35.93
C ALA A 76 80.06 19.46 35.92
N ASP A 77 79.21 18.91 35.04
CA ASP A 77 79.63 18.14 33.86
C ASP A 77 79.97 16.66 34.15
N VAL A 78 79.66 15.78 33.17
CA VAL A 78 79.86 14.31 33.14
C VAL A 78 78.79 13.49 33.89
N SER A 79 77.73 13.03 33.19
CA SER A 79 77.64 11.83 32.33
C SER A 79 77.56 10.50 33.09
N GLU A 80 76.55 9.73 32.66
CA GLU A 80 76.40 8.26 32.72
C GLU A 80 76.00 7.64 34.08
N SER A 81 74.76 7.15 34.20
CA SER A 81 74.31 5.83 33.71
C SER A 81 74.91 4.68 34.52
N SER A 82 74.08 4.06 35.36
CA SER A 82 73.88 2.60 35.37
C SER A 82 72.84 2.19 36.41
N GLY A 83 71.64 1.85 35.92
CA GLY A 83 70.80 0.86 36.58
C GLY A 83 71.15 -0.50 35.98
N VAL A 84 71.73 -1.39 36.77
CA VAL A 84 71.97 -2.79 36.39
C VAL A 84 70.95 -3.65 37.14
N THR A 85 70.11 -4.34 36.37
CA THR A 85 69.41 -5.57 36.77
C THR A 85 70.20 -6.80 36.32
N PRO A 86 70.00 -7.96 36.99
CA PRO A 86 70.94 -9.08 36.99
C PRO A 86 70.58 -10.15 35.95
N SER A 87 71.58 -10.93 35.52
CA SER A 87 71.39 -12.33 35.12
C SER A 87 72.69 -13.12 35.08
N ASP A 88 72.64 -14.22 35.81
CA ASP A 88 73.36 -15.49 35.78
C ASP A 88 74.11 -15.86 34.48
N GLN A 89 75.29 -16.49 34.63
CA GLN A 89 75.52 -17.92 34.33
C GLN A 89 76.99 -18.34 34.50
N ASN A 90 77.20 -19.36 35.34
CA ASN A 90 78.07 -20.54 35.21
C ASN A 90 79.45 -20.44 34.52
N SER A 91 80.52 -20.81 35.25
CA SER A 91 81.25 -22.10 35.14
C SER A 91 82.75 -21.96 35.51
N ASP A 92 83.19 -22.88 36.37
CA ASP A 92 84.46 -23.62 36.37
C ASP A 92 85.84 -22.94 36.45
N GLU A 93 86.42 -23.10 37.66
CA GLU A 93 87.71 -23.76 37.95
C GLU A 93 89.05 -23.08 37.52
N PRO A 94 90.21 -23.49 38.09
CA PRO A 94 90.92 -22.63 39.03
C PRO A 94 92.32 -22.23 38.49
N THR A 95 92.88 -21.15 39.02
CA THR A 95 94.33 -20.96 38.89
C THR A 95 94.88 -20.29 40.14
N LEU A 96 95.62 -21.10 40.89
CA LEU A 96 96.64 -20.70 41.83
C LEU A 96 97.58 -19.68 41.16
N GLU A 97 97.80 -18.54 41.79
CA GLU A 97 99.17 -18.05 41.90
C GLU A 97 99.37 -17.18 43.15
N THR A 98 100.31 -17.69 43.93
CA THR A 98 100.88 -17.20 45.17
C THR A 98 101.69 -15.92 44.97
N ARG A 99 101.44 -14.91 45.80
CA ARG A 99 102.39 -13.87 46.29
C ARG A 99 101.54 -12.84 47.05
N SER A 100 101.88 -12.30 48.21
CA SER A 100 103.04 -12.38 49.08
C SER A 100 102.65 -11.46 50.25
N SER A 101 102.48 -12.02 51.44
CA SER A 101 102.84 -11.44 52.74
C SER A 101 102.79 -9.91 52.91
N LYS A 102 101.80 -9.45 53.68
CA LYS A 102 101.91 -8.39 54.73
C LYS A 102 100.59 -8.31 55.50
N GLU A 103 100.25 -9.41 56.17
CA GLU A 103 99.48 -9.34 57.42
C GLU A 103 100.54 -9.24 58.53
N ASP A 104 100.41 -8.25 59.41
CA ASP A 104 100.87 -8.26 60.82
C ASP A 104 101.01 -6.85 61.46
N GLU A 105 100.45 -5.77 60.88
CA GLU A 105 100.48 -4.44 61.54
C GLU A 105 99.13 -3.68 61.61
N GLU A 106 98.03 -4.19 61.06
CA GLU A 106 96.71 -3.50 61.12
C GLU A 106 95.72 -4.07 62.15
N GLN A 107 95.99 -5.24 62.75
CA GLN A 107 95.13 -5.81 63.80
C GLN A 107 95.40 -5.22 65.20
N ASP A 108 96.55 -4.56 65.42
CA ASP A 108 96.91 -3.98 66.71
C ASP A 108 96.40 -2.53 66.91
N LEU A 109 95.89 -1.88 65.85
CA LEU A 109 95.32 -0.52 65.92
C LEU A 109 93.80 -0.52 66.18
N TYR A 110 93.09 -1.60 65.85
CA TYR A 110 91.67 -1.76 66.20
C TYR A 110 91.46 -2.14 67.66
N GLN A 111 92.46 -2.74 68.31
CA GLN A 111 92.35 -3.24 69.68
C GLN A 111 92.78 -2.19 70.74
N TYR A 112 93.49 -1.14 70.34
CA TYR A 112 93.94 -0.07 71.26
C TYR A 112 92.94 1.10 71.39
N VAL A 113 91.94 1.20 70.51
CA VAL A 113 90.86 2.21 70.61
C VAL A 113 89.68 1.70 71.44
N SER A 114 89.52 0.39 71.66
CA SER A 114 88.43 -0.16 72.48
C SER A 114 88.59 0.00 74.01
N GLY A 115 89.56 0.81 74.46
CA GLY A 115 89.93 0.96 75.88
C GLY A 115 89.47 2.26 76.56
N SER A 116 88.63 3.08 75.92
CA SER A 116 88.05 4.28 76.53
C SER A 116 86.58 4.05 76.83
N ASN A 117 86.14 4.26 78.08
CA ASN A 117 84.72 4.20 78.47
C ASN A 117 83.82 5.07 77.56
N ASN A 118 84.40 6.05 76.85
CA ASN A 118 83.69 6.90 75.89
C ASN A 118 83.28 6.15 74.61
N ASP A 119 84.09 5.22 74.10
CA ASP A 119 83.79 4.52 72.84
C ASP A 119 82.66 3.49 73.00
N VAL A 120 82.58 2.85 74.18
CA VAL A 120 81.44 1.99 74.53
C VAL A 120 80.14 2.79 74.63
N SER A 121 80.17 3.99 75.22
CA SER A 121 79.00 4.88 75.30
C SER A 121 78.57 5.45 73.95
N ILE A 122 79.53 5.75 73.05
CA ILE A 122 79.24 6.18 71.68
C ILE A 122 78.52 5.06 70.91
N HIS A 123 79.03 3.82 70.99
CA HIS A 123 78.39 2.68 70.34
C HIS A 123 76.98 2.40 70.87
N GLN A 124 76.75 2.49 72.18
CA GLN A 124 75.42 2.33 72.78
C GLN A 124 74.45 3.42 72.29
N TYR A 125 74.88 4.69 72.25
CA TYR A 125 74.05 5.78 71.72
C TYR A 125 73.73 5.61 70.22
N GLU A 126 74.70 5.18 69.42
CA GLU A 126 74.48 4.90 68.00
C GLU A 126 73.51 3.74 67.80
N GLU A 127 73.61 2.69 68.62
CA GLU A 127 72.69 1.57 68.61
C GLU A 127 71.27 1.99 69.02
N GLU A 128 71.12 2.80 70.06
CA GLU A 128 69.83 3.39 70.47
C GLU A 128 69.25 4.30 69.38
N ARG A 129 70.07 5.12 68.73
CA ARG A 129 69.66 5.97 67.61
C ARG A 129 69.19 5.13 66.43
N LEU A 130 69.93 4.07 66.07
CA LEU A 130 69.53 3.14 65.02
C LEU A 130 68.26 2.38 65.38
N ASN A 131 68.09 1.98 66.64
CA ASN A 131 66.85 1.39 67.14
C ASN A 131 65.67 2.36 67.02
N SER A 132 65.84 3.61 67.41
CA SER A 132 64.82 4.66 67.26
C SER A 132 64.43 4.89 65.80
N VAL A 133 65.40 4.94 64.88
CA VAL A 133 65.15 5.05 63.44
C VAL A 133 64.43 3.81 62.92
N ARG A 134 64.86 2.60 63.31
CA ARG A 134 64.20 1.34 62.92
C ARG A 134 62.75 1.31 63.41
N GLU A 135 62.47 1.74 64.63
CA GLU A 135 61.11 1.82 65.15
C GLU A 135 60.26 2.87 64.44
N ALA A 136 60.82 4.05 64.14
CA ALA A 136 60.13 5.09 63.38
C ALA A 136 59.75 4.60 61.97
N VAL A 137 60.67 3.90 61.30
CA VAL A 137 60.43 3.27 59.99
C VAL A 137 59.37 2.18 60.11
N LYS A 138 59.45 1.28 61.10
CA LYS A 138 58.44 0.23 61.35
C LYS A 138 57.05 0.82 61.60
N LYS A 139 56.94 1.88 62.42
CA LYS A 139 55.68 2.59 62.67
C LYS A 139 55.12 3.19 61.39
N ARG A 140 55.96 3.82 60.58
CA ARG A 140 55.56 4.39 59.29
C ARG A 140 55.08 3.31 58.30
N ILE A 141 55.77 2.18 58.22
CA ILE A 141 55.37 1.03 57.40
C ILE A 141 54.00 0.51 57.87
N ALA A 142 53.82 0.27 59.18
CA ALA A 142 52.56 -0.22 59.73
C ALA A 142 51.37 0.73 59.46
N LEU A 143 51.58 2.05 59.53
CA LEU A 143 50.56 3.04 59.17
C LEU A 143 50.18 2.96 57.69
N TYR A 144 51.16 2.80 56.79
CA TYR A 144 50.88 2.63 55.37
C TYR A 144 50.19 1.31 55.08
N GLU A 145 50.58 0.21 55.72
CA GLU A 145 49.90 -1.08 55.58
C GLU A 145 48.44 -1.00 56.02
N GLU A 146 48.15 -0.32 57.14
CA GLU A 146 46.77 -0.12 57.61
C GLU A 146 45.97 0.76 56.63
N GLN A 147 46.56 1.84 56.12
CA GLN A 147 45.93 2.69 55.13
C GLN A 147 45.65 1.92 53.83
N ASN A 148 46.61 1.13 53.37
CA ASN A 148 46.49 0.34 52.15
C ASN A 148 45.40 -0.74 52.33
N ARG A 149 45.33 -1.39 53.50
CA ARG A 149 44.27 -2.34 53.83
C ARG A 149 42.88 -1.69 53.76
N ARG A 150 42.72 -0.48 54.30
CA ARG A 150 41.45 0.27 54.21
C ARG A 150 41.07 0.58 52.76
N TRP A 151 42.03 0.97 51.92
CA TRP A 151 41.78 1.21 50.50
C TRP A 151 41.43 -0.07 49.74
N GLU A 152 42.09 -1.19 50.04
CA GLU A 152 41.74 -2.49 49.46
C GLU A 152 40.33 -2.93 49.84
N GLU A 153 39.94 -2.77 51.11
CA GLU A 153 38.59 -3.07 51.58
C GLU A 153 37.53 -2.18 50.89
N GLN A 154 37.82 -0.90 50.70
CA GLN A 154 36.94 0.02 49.97
C GLN A 154 36.85 -0.35 48.49
N ALA A 155 37.96 -0.65 47.83
CA ALA A 155 38.00 -1.06 46.44
C ALA A 155 37.19 -2.35 46.22
N LYS A 156 37.35 -3.35 47.10
CA LYS A 156 36.56 -4.60 47.06
C LYS A 156 35.06 -4.34 47.18
N LYS A 157 34.64 -3.44 48.08
CA LYS A 157 33.22 -3.05 48.22
C LYS A 157 32.69 -2.36 46.97
N HIS A 158 33.47 -1.46 46.36
CA HIS A 158 33.08 -0.78 45.13
C HIS A 158 32.96 -1.75 43.95
N ILE A 159 33.89 -2.70 43.81
CA ILE A 159 33.84 -3.72 42.76
C ILE A 159 32.57 -4.57 42.92
N MET A 160 32.29 -5.06 44.14
CA MET A 160 31.08 -5.84 44.42
C MET A 160 29.80 -5.07 44.07
N LEU A 161 29.72 -3.78 44.40
CA LEU A 161 28.57 -2.94 44.07
C LEU A 161 28.41 -2.78 42.54
N ILE A 162 29.51 -2.58 41.82
CA ILE A 162 29.50 -2.48 40.35
C ILE A 162 29.03 -3.80 39.74
N GLU A 163 29.52 -4.93 40.20
CA GLU A 163 29.10 -6.26 39.72
C GLU A 163 27.60 -6.50 39.97
N GLN A 164 27.10 -6.14 41.15
CA GLN A 164 25.68 -6.24 41.47
C GLN A 164 24.82 -5.34 40.57
N ASN A 165 25.25 -4.09 40.34
CA ASN A 165 24.53 -3.17 39.47
C ASN A 165 24.51 -3.65 38.02
N GLN A 166 25.64 -4.15 37.50
CA GLN A 166 25.70 -4.73 36.16
C GLN A 166 24.75 -5.93 36.03
N ALA A 167 24.72 -6.83 37.02
CA ALA A 167 23.81 -7.97 37.00
C ALA A 167 22.33 -7.55 36.97
N LEU A 168 21.97 -6.50 37.73
CA LEU A 168 20.62 -5.94 37.74
C LEU A 168 20.27 -5.28 36.40
N GLU A 169 21.19 -4.50 35.82
CA GLU A 169 21.01 -3.88 34.51
C GLU A 169 20.77 -4.94 33.43
N TYR A 170 21.58 -6.00 33.39
CA TYR A 170 21.38 -7.11 32.46
C TYR A 170 20.03 -7.79 32.63
N GLN A 171 19.57 -8.00 33.88
CA GLN A 171 18.24 -8.57 34.12
C GLN A 171 17.12 -7.64 33.62
N MET A 172 17.21 -6.34 33.89
CA MET A 172 16.22 -5.37 33.43
C MET A 172 16.16 -5.29 31.89
N GLU A 173 17.31 -5.35 31.22
CA GLU A 173 17.37 -5.39 29.75
C GLU A 173 16.71 -6.65 29.19
N LEU A 174 16.98 -7.80 29.80
CA LEU A 174 16.39 -9.08 29.40
C LEU A 174 14.87 -9.09 29.60
N ASP A 175 14.39 -8.57 30.73
CA ASP A 175 12.97 -8.44 31.01
C ASP A 175 12.29 -7.49 30.02
N LYS A 176 12.92 -6.36 29.70
CA LYS A 176 12.42 -5.42 28.69
C LYS A 176 12.33 -6.07 27.32
N PHE A 177 13.36 -6.82 26.92
CA PHE A 177 13.35 -7.56 25.66
C PHE A 177 12.23 -8.61 25.63
N ASN A 178 12.07 -9.39 26.70
CA ASN A 178 11.01 -10.38 26.83
C ASN A 178 9.61 -9.75 26.76
N GLN A 179 9.41 -8.59 27.41
CA GLN A 179 8.15 -7.86 27.33
C GLN A 179 7.84 -7.39 25.92
N GLN A 180 8.82 -6.83 25.21
CA GLN A 180 8.67 -6.41 23.82
C GLN A 180 8.36 -7.60 22.90
N TYR A 181 9.03 -8.73 23.10
CA TYR A 181 8.76 -9.96 22.37
C TYR A 181 7.32 -10.46 22.58
N LEU A 182 6.85 -10.52 23.83
CA LEU A 182 5.49 -10.92 24.17
C LEU A 182 4.43 -9.93 23.66
N GLN A 183 4.73 -8.63 23.66
CA GLN A 183 3.87 -7.62 23.03
C GLN A 183 3.77 -7.84 21.52
N GLY A 184 4.90 -8.08 20.84
CA GLY A 184 4.92 -8.39 19.41
C GLY A 184 4.09 -9.64 19.07
N LEU A 185 4.19 -10.70 19.87
CA LEU A 185 3.37 -11.91 19.68
C LEU A 185 1.88 -11.62 19.84
N ARG A 186 1.49 -10.81 20.84
CA ARG A 186 0.09 -10.41 21.04
C ARG A 186 -0.43 -9.58 19.87
N GLU A 187 0.34 -8.62 19.39
CA GLU A 187 -0.06 -7.81 18.23
C GLU A 187 -0.23 -8.65 16.97
N ILE A 188 0.66 -9.62 16.74
CA ILE A 188 0.55 -10.54 15.59
C ILE A 188 -0.72 -11.39 15.72
N ALA A 189 -1.00 -11.92 16.92
CA ALA A 189 -2.21 -12.70 17.18
C ALA A 189 -3.48 -11.85 16.96
N GLU A 190 -3.52 -10.62 17.48
CA GLU A 190 -4.64 -9.70 17.28
C GLU A 190 -4.84 -9.32 15.82
N LYS A 191 -3.77 -9.01 15.08
CA LYS A 191 -3.83 -8.70 13.65
C LYS A 191 -4.38 -9.90 12.86
N SER A 192 -3.92 -11.11 13.18
CA SER A 192 -4.42 -12.35 12.59
C SER A 192 -5.91 -12.56 12.86
N GLN A 193 -6.35 -12.37 14.11
CA GLN A 193 -7.77 -12.47 14.48
C GLN A 193 -8.62 -11.45 13.74
N LYS A 194 -8.23 -10.17 13.74
CA LYS A 194 -8.94 -9.09 13.02
C LYS A 194 -9.05 -9.39 11.52
N ALA A 195 -7.98 -9.91 10.90
CA ALA A 195 -8.01 -10.33 9.51
C ALA A 195 -8.97 -11.50 9.27
N HIS A 196 -9.00 -12.49 10.18
CA HIS A 196 -9.93 -13.61 10.09
C HIS A 196 -11.40 -13.16 10.23
N GLU A 197 -11.70 -12.30 11.19
CA GLU A 197 -13.03 -11.70 11.38
C GLU A 197 -13.47 -10.88 10.15
N HIS A 198 -12.56 -10.09 9.58
CA HIS A 198 -12.82 -9.35 8.35
C HIS A 198 -13.13 -10.28 7.17
N HIS A 199 -12.34 -11.34 6.97
CA HIS A 199 -12.62 -12.35 5.94
C HIS A 199 -13.94 -13.07 6.18
N GLN A 200 -14.26 -13.43 7.42
CA GLN A 200 -15.51 -14.08 7.78
C GLN A 200 -16.71 -13.15 7.53
N SER A 201 -16.60 -11.89 7.94
CA SER A 201 -17.63 -10.86 7.70
C SER A 201 -17.83 -10.61 6.21
N HIS A 202 -16.74 -10.45 5.46
CA HIS A 202 -16.78 -10.27 4.01
C HIS A 202 -17.42 -11.48 3.31
N ALA A 203 -17.06 -12.70 3.69
CA ALA A 203 -17.67 -13.92 3.15
C ALA A 203 -19.18 -14.00 3.47
N ARG A 204 -19.61 -13.61 4.68
CA ARG A 204 -21.03 -13.52 5.05
C ARG A 204 -21.75 -12.47 4.20
N HIS A 205 -21.15 -11.30 4.01
CA HIS A 205 -21.71 -10.24 3.17
C HIS A 205 -21.90 -10.70 1.72
N LEU A 206 -20.89 -11.35 1.13
CA LEU A 206 -20.99 -11.91 -0.22
C LEU A 206 -22.07 -13.00 -0.31
N ARG A 207 -22.15 -13.92 0.66
CA ARG A 207 -23.23 -14.92 0.70
C ARG A 207 -24.61 -14.26 0.75
N ASN A 208 -24.77 -13.21 1.53
CA ASN A 208 -26.03 -12.48 1.61
C ASN A 208 -26.36 -11.77 0.29
N ARG A 209 -25.37 -11.14 -0.36
CA ARG A 209 -25.56 -10.53 -1.69
C ARG A 209 -25.92 -11.55 -2.77
N ILE A 210 -25.31 -12.74 -2.75
CA ILE A 210 -25.65 -13.83 -3.67
C ILE A 210 -27.10 -14.27 -3.44
N LYS A 211 -27.49 -14.55 -2.19
CA LYS A 211 -28.87 -14.92 -1.85
C LYS A 211 -29.89 -13.85 -2.25
N GLU A 212 -29.55 -12.58 -2.06
CA GLU A 212 -30.41 -11.47 -2.45
C GLU A 212 -30.55 -11.36 -3.99
N ALA A 213 -29.46 -11.59 -4.72
CA ALA A 213 -29.48 -11.63 -6.18
C ALA A 213 -30.28 -12.83 -6.72
N GLU A 214 -30.11 -14.01 -6.13
CA GLU A 214 -30.90 -15.22 -6.46
C GLU A 214 -32.39 -15.00 -6.20
N LEU A 215 -32.76 -14.39 -5.07
CA LEU A 215 -34.15 -14.08 -4.76
C LEU A 215 -34.75 -13.10 -5.78
N ARG A 216 -34.01 -12.04 -6.14
CA ARG A 216 -34.45 -11.09 -7.18
C ARG A 216 -34.58 -11.76 -8.55
N GLN A 217 -33.67 -12.64 -8.91
CA GLN A 217 -33.75 -13.38 -10.17
C GLN A 217 -35.00 -14.26 -10.18
N LYS A 218 -35.25 -15.01 -9.10
CA LYS A 218 -36.44 -15.84 -8.97
C LYS A 218 -37.74 -15.03 -9.07
N GLN A 219 -37.80 -13.85 -8.44
CA GLN A 219 -38.95 -12.96 -8.56
C GLN A 219 -39.18 -12.50 -10.01
N ARG A 220 -38.11 -12.17 -10.75
CA ARG A 220 -38.23 -11.80 -12.17
C ARG A 220 -38.70 -12.96 -13.03
N GLU A 221 -38.17 -14.16 -12.81
CA GLU A 221 -38.59 -15.37 -13.52
C GLU A 221 -40.07 -15.71 -13.23
N GLU A 222 -40.52 -15.56 -11.98
CA GLU A 222 -41.93 -15.73 -11.62
C GLU A 222 -42.83 -14.64 -12.25
N GLU A 223 -42.39 -13.38 -12.29
CA GLU A 223 -43.11 -12.30 -12.97
C GLU A 223 -43.17 -12.51 -14.49
N GLU A 224 -42.07 -12.93 -15.12
CA GLU A 224 -42.02 -13.25 -16.56
C GLU A 224 -42.94 -14.41 -16.88
N LYS A 225 -42.88 -15.51 -16.11
CA LYS A 225 -43.83 -16.62 -16.25
C LYS A 225 -45.28 -16.18 -16.06
N ARG A 226 -45.55 -15.26 -15.12
CA ARG A 226 -46.90 -14.71 -14.94
C ARG A 226 -47.32 -13.89 -16.16
N ARG A 227 -46.46 -13.03 -16.69
CA ARG A 227 -46.73 -12.24 -17.90
C ARG A 227 -46.94 -13.11 -19.13
N GLU A 228 -46.15 -14.17 -19.29
CA GLU A 228 -46.30 -15.16 -20.35
C GLU A 228 -47.63 -15.91 -20.20
N ALA A 229 -47.97 -16.39 -19.00
CA ALA A 229 -49.25 -17.06 -18.76
C ALA A 229 -50.44 -16.12 -19.00
N GLU A 230 -50.36 -14.84 -18.63
CA GLU A 230 -51.38 -13.84 -18.95
C GLU A 230 -51.48 -13.60 -20.47
N SER A 231 -50.35 -13.50 -21.18
CA SER A 231 -50.31 -13.35 -22.64
C SER A 231 -50.90 -14.56 -23.36
N GLN A 232 -50.58 -15.78 -22.90
CA GLN A 232 -51.12 -17.02 -23.42
C GLN A 232 -52.63 -17.11 -23.19
N ARG A 233 -53.12 -16.79 -21.99
CA ARG A 233 -54.57 -16.75 -21.72
C ARG A 233 -55.30 -15.75 -22.62
N ARG A 234 -54.69 -14.59 -22.89
CA ARG A 234 -55.25 -13.62 -23.86
C ARG A 234 -55.27 -14.19 -25.28
N ALA A 235 -54.21 -14.87 -25.70
CA ALA A 235 -54.14 -15.52 -27.01
C ALA A 235 -55.17 -16.66 -27.17
N GLU A 236 -55.38 -17.47 -26.12
CA GLU A 236 -56.39 -18.52 -26.11
C GLU A 236 -57.81 -17.95 -26.21
N SER A 237 -58.11 -16.92 -25.41
CA SER A 237 -59.40 -16.20 -25.49
C SER A 237 -59.64 -15.64 -26.89
N LEU A 238 -58.62 -15.01 -27.48
CA LEU A 238 -58.67 -14.50 -28.84
C LEU A 238 -58.95 -15.62 -29.86
N ARG A 239 -58.28 -16.77 -29.74
CA ARG A 239 -58.51 -17.91 -30.64
C ARG A 239 -59.95 -18.41 -30.56
N CYS A 240 -60.55 -18.44 -29.38
CA CYS A 240 -61.97 -18.77 -29.23
C CYS A 240 -62.85 -17.76 -29.97
N GLN A 241 -62.61 -16.46 -29.80
CA GLN A 241 -63.34 -15.40 -30.51
C GLN A 241 -63.16 -15.46 -32.03
N CYS A 242 -61.94 -15.74 -32.52
CA CYS A 242 -61.69 -15.90 -33.95
C CYS A 242 -62.47 -17.10 -34.52
N ARG A 243 -62.56 -18.23 -33.80
CA ARG A 243 -63.39 -19.37 -34.23
C ARG A 243 -64.88 -19.03 -34.28
N GLU A 244 -65.37 -18.23 -33.33
CA GLU A 244 -66.75 -17.73 -33.36
C GLU A 244 -66.98 -16.83 -34.58
N MET A 245 -66.06 -15.91 -34.88
CA MET A 245 -66.12 -15.05 -36.07
C MET A 245 -66.05 -15.84 -37.38
N GLU A 246 -65.23 -16.88 -37.47
CA GLU A 246 -65.19 -17.79 -38.63
C GLU A 246 -66.51 -18.52 -38.81
N SER A 247 -67.13 -18.97 -37.72
CA SER A 247 -68.44 -19.64 -37.73
C SER A 247 -69.56 -18.69 -38.18
N THR A 248 -69.58 -17.45 -37.69
CA THR A 248 -70.58 -16.44 -38.13
C THR A 248 -70.38 -16.07 -39.59
N LEU A 249 -69.14 -15.87 -40.05
CA LEU A 249 -68.82 -15.65 -41.46
C LEU A 249 -69.27 -16.82 -42.34
N ALA A 250 -69.03 -18.06 -41.92
CA ALA A 250 -69.46 -19.26 -42.65
C ALA A 250 -70.99 -19.37 -42.72
N SER A 251 -71.70 -19.05 -41.62
CA SER A 251 -73.16 -19.01 -41.56
C SER A 251 -73.75 -17.95 -42.49
N VAL A 252 -73.21 -16.73 -42.48
CA VAL A 252 -73.63 -15.63 -43.37
C VAL A 252 -73.34 -15.96 -44.82
N ARG A 253 -72.17 -16.55 -45.11
CA ARG A 253 -71.83 -17.03 -46.46
C ARG A 253 -72.84 -18.06 -46.96
N LYS A 254 -73.23 -19.01 -46.10
CA LYS A 254 -74.25 -20.01 -46.42
C LYS A 254 -75.63 -19.38 -46.65
N ALA A 255 -76.06 -18.47 -45.78
CA ALA A 255 -77.33 -17.75 -45.93
C ALA A 255 -77.40 -16.89 -47.20
N LEU A 256 -76.26 -16.30 -47.61
CA LEU A 256 -76.15 -15.54 -48.85
C LEU A 256 -76.19 -16.45 -50.09
N ALA A 257 -75.51 -17.62 -50.03
CA ALA A 257 -75.50 -18.60 -51.12
C ALA A 257 -76.85 -19.32 -51.31
N GLU A 258 -77.60 -19.54 -50.22
CA GLU A 258 -78.92 -20.17 -50.22
C GLU A 258 -80.06 -19.15 -50.43
N CYS A 259 -79.76 -17.88 -50.74
CA CYS A 259 -80.76 -16.84 -50.91
C CYS A 259 -81.59 -17.04 -52.20
N PRO A 260 -82.91 -17.31 -52.12
CA PRO A 260 -83.74 -17.61 -53.29
C PRO A 260 -84.02 -16.39 -54.19
N TYR A 261 -83.71 -15.18 -53.72
CA TYR A 261 -83.99 -13.91 -54.41
C TYR A 261 -82.72 -13.10 -54.67
N ALA A 262 -81.63 -13.77 -55.05
CA ALA A 262 -80.31 -13.17 -55.29
C ALA A 262 -80.30 -12.00 -56.30
N SER A 263 -81.27 -11.96 -57.22
CA SER A 263 -81.42 -10.88 -58.21
C SER A 263 -81.94 -9.54 -57.65
N PHE A 264 -82.40 -9.50 -56.39
CA PHE A 264 -82.93 -8.29 -55.74
C PHE A 264 -81.99 -7.71 -54.68
N LEU A 265 -80.76 -8.23 -54.59
CA LEU A 265 -79.73 -7.72 -53.69
C LEU A 265 -79.23 -6.35 -54.15
N SER A 266 -78.92 -5.48 -53.18
CA SER A 266 -78.38 -4.13 -53.43
C SER A 266 -76.97 -4.18 -54.02
N THR A 267 -76.22 -5.24 -53.75
CA THR A 267 -74.85 -5.49 -54.22
C THR A 267 -74.79 -6.93 -54.75
N PRO A 268 -74.06 -7.22 -55.84
CA PRO A 268 -73.98 -8.57 -56.39
C PRO A 268 -73.40 -9.55 -55.36
N VAL A 269 -73.84 -10.80 -55.47
CA VAL A 269 -73.45 -11.89 -54.56
C VAL A 269 -71.93 -12.09 -54.57
N GLU A 270 -71.25 -11.93 -55.72
CA GLU A 270 -69.80 -12.08 -55.81
C GLU A 270 -69.03 -11.04 -54.97
N ASP A 271 -69.50 -9.79 -54.90
CA ASP A 271 -68.84 -8.73 -54.15
C ASP A 271 -68.96 -8.93 -52.64
N HIS A 272 -70.14 -9.34 -52.17
CA HIS A 272 -70.34 -9.72 -50.77
C HIS A 272 -69.50 -10.94 -50.39
N LEU A 273 -69.44 -11.98 -51.24
CA LEU A 273 -68.60 -13.16 -51.01
C LEU A 273 -67.10 -12.80 -50.99
N GLY A 274 -66.64 -11.96 -51.91
CA GLY A 274 -65.24 -11.52 -51.97
C GLY A 274 -64.82 -10.64 -50.77
N LEU A 275 -65.75 -9.89 -50.19
CA LEU A 275 -65.52 -9.13 -48.96
C LEU A 275 -65.49 -10.04 -47.72
N LEU A 276 -66.42 -10.99 -47.63
CA LEU A 276 -66.43 -12.01 -46.57
C LEU A 276 -65.16 -12.88 -46.61
N ASP A 277 -64.67 -13.24 -47.79
CA ASP A 277 -63.40 -13.98 -47.96
C ASP A 277 -62.17 -13.18 -47.53
N ARG A 278 -62.16 -11.86 -47.74
CA ARG A 278 -61.09 -10.98 -47.24
C ARG A 278 -61.10 -10.91 -45.72
N MET A 279 -62.28 -10.79 -45.12
CA MET A 279 -62.40 -10.77 -43.66
C MET A 279 -62.05 -12.13 -43.04
N ALA A 280 -62.46 -13.24 -43.65
CA ALA A 280 -62.10 -14.59 -43.19
C ALA A 280 -60.57 -14.81 -43.17
N ARG A 281 -59.84 -14.32 -44.17
CA ARG A 281 -58.37 -14.36 -44.18
C ARG A 281 -57.76 -13.53 -43.05
N GLN A 282 -58.33 -12.36 -42.74
CA GLN A 282 -57.85 -11.53 -41.63
C GLN A 282 -58.14 -12.18 -40.27
N VAL A 283 -59.30 -12.82 -40.08
CA VAL A 283 -59.60 -13.60 -38.86
C VAL A 283 -58.60 -14.74 -38.67
N ALA A 284 -58.27 -15.47 -39.73
CA ALA A 284 -57.29 -16.56 -39.68
C ALA A 284 -55.87 -16.07 -39.26
N VAL A 285 -55.47 -14.88 -39.74
CA VAL A 285 -54.20 -14.24 -39.32
C VAL A 285 -54.21 -13.91 -37.83
N PHE A 286 -55.32 -13.40 -37.30
CA PHE A 286 -55.46 -13.13 -35.87
C PHE A 286 -55.48 -14.42 -35.02
N GLY A 287 -56.11 -15.49 -35.51
CA GLY A 287 -56.13 -16.79 -34.85
C GLY A 287 -54.76 -17.49 -34.77
N ALA A 288 -53.83 -17.16 -35.66
CA ALA A 288 -52.49 -17.73 -35.70
C ALA A 288 -51.52 -17.13 -34.66
N LEU A 289 -51.88 -16.03 -33.99
CA LEU A 289 -51.04 -15.39 -32.99
C LEU A 289 -50.82 -16.31 -31.76
N THR A 290 -49.57 -16.44 -31.32
CA THR A 290 -49.17 -17.26 -30.16
C THR A 290 -49.05 -16.43 -28.88
N THR A 291 -48.79 -15.15 -29.01
CA THR A 291 -48.70 -14.17 -27.93
C THR A 291 -49.39 -12.90 -28.39
N VAL A 292 -50.19 -12.28 -27.53
CA VAL A 292 -50.99 -11.11 -27.90
C VAL A 292 -50.59 -9.91 -27.05
N SER A 293 -50.04 -8.90 -27.71
CA SER A 293 -49.78 -7.59 -27.12
C SER A 293 -51.08 -6.80 -26.94
N ARG A 294 -51.05 -5.79 -26.08
CA ARG A 294 -52.22 -4.93 -25.83
C ARG A 294 -52.66 -4.17 -27.09
N GLU A 295 -51.71 -3.81 -27.96
CA GLU A 295 -51.96 -3.08 -29.20
C GLU A 295 -52.62 -3.95 -30.26
N GLU A 296 -52.23 -5.22 -30.35
CA GLU A 296 -52.88 -6.19 -31.25
C GLU A 296 -54.32 -6.46 -30.80
N LEU A 297 -54.56 -6.54 -29.49
CA LEU A 297 -55.90 -6.76 -28.95
C LEU A 297 -56.86 -5.61 -29.30
N THR A 298 -56.39 -4.35 -29.27
CA THR A 298 -57.19 -3.21 -29.73
C THR A 298 -57.51 -3.28 -31.23
N ARG A 299 -56.53 -3.65 -32.07
CA ARG A 299 -56.74 -3.79 -33.52
C ARG A 299 -57.77 -4.87 -33.85
N ILE A 300 -57.76 -5.96 -33.09
CA ILE A 300 -58.71 -7.06 -33.30
C ILE A 300 -60.11 -6.68 -32.85
N LEU A 301 -60.23 -5.92 -31.76
CA LEU A 301 -61.51 -5.41 -31.30
C LEU A 301 -62.13 -4.47 -32.34
N ASP A 302 -61.35 -3.54 -32.89
CA ASP A 302 -61.78 -2.67 -33.98
C ASP A 302 -62.20 -3.48 -35.21
N PHE A 303 -61.42 -4.51 -35.58
CA PHE A 303 -61.76 -5.40 -36.68
C PHE A 303 -63.05 -6.19 -36.44
N ALA A 304 -63.30 -6.66 -35.21
CA ALA A 304 -64.54 -7.35 -34.85
C ALA A 304 -65.76 -6.43 -34.96
N THR A 305 -65.63 -5.13 -34.62
CA THR A 305 -66.72 -4.16 -34.85
C THR A 305 -67.01 -3.95 -36.34
N GLN A 306 -65.97 -3.89 -37.17
CA GLN A 306 -66.12 -3.80 -38.63
C GLN A 306 -66.78 -5.05 -39.21
N LEU A 307 -66.40 -6.24 -38.71
CA LEU A 307 -66.99 -7.51 -39.12
C LEU A 307 -68.49 -7.55 -38.79
N ASN A 308 -68.87 -7.19 -37.57
CA ASN A 308 -70.27 -7.17 -37.16
C ASN A 308 -71.10 -6.17 -37.96
N ALA A 309 -70.55 -4.99 -38.27
CA ALA A 309 -71.20 -4.02 -39.13
C ALA A 309 -71.44 -4.57 -40.54
N LEU A 310 -70.45 -5.27 -41.11
CA LEU A 310 -70.58 -5.89 -42.43
C LEU A 310 -71.60 -7.04 -42.41
N VAL A 311 -71.52 -7.93 -41.43
CA VAL A 311 -72.46 -9.05 -41.27
C VAL A 311 -73.89 -8.50 -41.15
N HIS A 312 -74.11 -7.46 -40.37
CA HIS A 312 -75.41 -6.81 -40.25
C HIS A 312 -75.87 -6.19 -41.58
N SER A 313 -74.99 -5.55 -42.34
CA SER A 313 -75.31 -5.02 -43.68
C SER A 313 -75.77 -6.15 -44.61
N VAL A 314 -75.01 -7.24 -44.69
CA VAL A 314 -75.32 -8.39 -45.55
C VAL A 314 -76.65 -9.04 -45.14
N VAL A 315 -76.91 -9.20 -43.84
CA VAL A 315 -78.18 -9.74 -43.33
C VAL A 315 -79.34 -8.81 -43.70
N VAL A 316 -79.21 -7.50 -43.52
CA VAL A 316 -80.24 -6.52 -43.91
C VAL A 316 -80.49 -6.55 -45.41
N ASP A 317 -79.45 -6.63 -46.23
CA ASP A 317 -79.57 -6.72 -47.69
C ASP A 317 -80.27 -8.01 -48.11
N VAL A 318 -79.92 -9.16 -47.50
CA VAL A 318 -80.60 -10.45 -47.73
C VAL A 318 -82.06 -10.39 -47.32
N GLU A 319 -82.39 -9.83 -46.15
CA GLU A 319 -83.76 -9.64 -45.67
C GLU A 319 -84.57 -8.70 -46.57
N GLN A 320 -83.96 -7.63 -47.05
CA GLN A 320 -84.61 -6.66 -47.93
C GLN A 320 -84.85 -7.27 -49.32
N ALA A 321 -83.88 -8.04 -49.83
CA ALA A 321 -84.02 -8.81 -51.07
C ALA A 321 -85.10 -9.90 -50.93
N THR A 322 -85.21 -10.59 -49.79
CA THR A 322 -86.31 -11.54 -49.54
C THR A 322 -87.67 -10.85 -49.46
N LYS A 323 -87.79 -9.71 -48.76
CA LYS A 323 -89.04 -8.93 -48.70
C LYS A 323 -89.48 -8.43 -50.09
N LYS A 324 -88.53 -7.92 -50.89
CA LYS A 324 -88.78 -7.48 -52.29
C LYS A 324 -89.10 -8.66 -53.22
N GLY A 325 -88.40 -9.77 -53.05
CA GLY A 325 -88.62 -11.00 -53.81
C GLY A 325 -89.99 -11.64 -53.53
N VAL A 326 -90.41 -11.74 -52.27
CA VAL A 326 -91.74 -12.26 -51.89
C VAL A 326 -92.86 -11.35 -52.38
N THR A 327 -92.68 -10.03 -52.35
CA THR A 327 -93.66 -9.08 -52.89
C THR A 327 -93.70 -9.08 -54.42
N ALA A 328 -92.57 -9.31 -55.10
CA ALA A 328 -92.50 -9.51 -56.54
C ALA A 328 -93.06 -10.88 -56.99
N GLN A 329 -92.83 -11.95 -56.22
CA GLN A 329 -93.41 -13.28 -56.43
C GLN A 329 -94.94 -13.26 -56.26
N LYS A 330 -95.44 -12.58 -55.21
CA LYS A 330 -96.88 -12.36 -55.00
C LYS A 330 -97.53 -11.50 -56.09
N ARG A 331 -96.75 -10.65 -56.76
CA ARG A 331 -97.14 -9.89 -57.96
C ARG A 331 -97.04 -10.72 -59.25
N ARG A 332 -96.12 -11.69 -59.34
CA ARG A 332 -96.00 -12.64 -60.46
C ARG A 332 -97.08 -13.73 -60.42
N ASP A 333 -97.43 -14.24 -59.24
CA ASP A 333 -98.57 -15.17 -59.07
C ASP A 333 -99.94 -14.50 -59.38
N SER A 334 -99.98 -13.17 -59.54
CA SER A 334 -101.16 -12.42 -59.99
C SER A 334 -101.03 -11.84 -61.41
N VAL A 335 -99.89 -12.01 -62.08
CA VAL A 335 -99.63 -11.51 -63.43
C VAL A 335 -98.68 -12.48 -64.15
N ASP A 336 -99.20 -13.64 -64.53
CA ASP A 336 -98.61 -14.44 -65.61
C ASP A 336 -99.22 -13.97 -66.94
N ASN A 337 -98.68 -12.86 -67.45
CA ASN A 337 -98.58 -12.58 -68.87
C ASN A 337 -97.73 -11.32 -69.11
N ARG A 338 -96.85 -11.44 -70.11
CA ARG A 338 -95.99 -10.44 -70.76
C ARG A 338 -94.60 -10.17 -70.16
N ASP A 339 -93.64 -10.83 -70.81
CA ASP A 339 -92.70 -10.24 -71.78
C ASP A 339 -91.76 -9.10 -71.36
N GLN A 340 -90.47 -9.44 -71.54
CA GLN A 340 -89.41 -8.68 -72.22
C GLN A 340 -88.74 -7.45 -71.57
N ASP A 341 -87.44 -7.67 -71.32
CA ASP A 341 -86.30 -7.02 -72.00
C ASP A 341 -85.44 -5.96 -71.29
N THR A 342 -84.13 -6.24 -71.39
CA THR A 342 -82.96 -5.37 -71.55
C THR A 342 -82.54 -4.32 -70.51
N GLY A 343 -81.21 -4.28 -70.24
CA GLY A 343 -80.52 -3.03 -69.92
C GLY A 343 -79.24 -3.11 -69.08
N GLU A 344 -78.11 -3.44 -69.72
CA GLU A 344 -76.71 -3.03 -69.42
C GLU A 344 -76.58 -1.53 -69.01
N LEU A 345 -75.50 -0.93 -68.44
CA LEU A 345 -74.12 -1.22 -68.02
C LEU A 345 -73.52 0.09 -67.39
N LYS A 346 -72.30 -0.02 -66.83
CA LYS A 346 -71.25 1.02 -66.55
C LYS A 346 -71.38 1.81 -65.24
N GLU A 347 -70.46 1.66 -64.28
CA GLU A 347 -68.99 1.85 -64.25
C GLU A 347 -68.60 3.34 -64.30
N ASP A 348 -68.05 3.85 -63.20
CA ASP A 348 -67.18 5.03 -63.25
C ASP A 348 -66.19 5.11 -62.08
N THR A 349 -65.16 5.90 -62.31
CA THR A 349 -63.76 5.67 -61.96
C THR A 349 -63.23 6.72 -60.97
N SER A 350 -62.19 6.39 -60.19
CA SER A 350 -61.13 7.30 -59.66
C SER A 350 -61.56 8.42 -58.69
N GLY A 351 -60.92 8.72 -57.55
CA GLY A 351 -59.54 8.55 -57.08
C GLY A 351 -59.12 9.87 -56.41
N VAL A 352 -58.51 9.86 -55.20
CA VAL A 352 -57.92 11.09 -54.59
C VAL A 352 -56.73 10.73 -53.66
N ARG A 353 -55.58 11.35 -53.98
CA ARG A 353 -54.31 11.55 -53.23
C ARG A 353 -54.52 12.64 -52.14
N PRO A 354 -53.84 12.75 -50.96
CA PRO A 354 -52.40 13.13 -50.89
C PRO A 354 -51.58 12.94 -49.59
N ALA A 355 -50.28 13.26 -49.75
CA ALA A 355 -49.40 13.99 -48.81
C ALA A 355 -48.46 13.23 -47.83
N ALA A 356 -47.21 13.71 -47.84
CA ALA A 356 -46.00 13.38 -47.07
C ALA A 356 -46.09 13.83 -45.58
N PRO A 357 -45.03 13.91 -44.74
CA PRO A 357 -43.61 13.48 -44.80
C PRO A 357 -43.14 12.74 -43.52
N SER A 358 -41.88 12.25 -43.45
CA SER A 358 -41.30 11.83 -42.16
C SER A 358 -39.83 12.24 -41.94
N LEU A 359 -39.59 12.49 -40.66
CA LEU A 359 -38.54 13.22 -39.93
C LEU A 359 -37.18 12.51 -39.81
N PRO A 360 -36.15 13.18 -39.24
CA PRO A 360 -34.75 12.82 -39.38
C PRO A 360 -34.28 11.71 -38.43
N ALA A 361 -33.20 11.08 -38.86
CA ALA A 361 -32.49 9.96 -38.26
C ALA A 361 -32.16 10.15 -36.77
N GLY A 362 -32.71 9.28 -35.93
CA GLY A 362 -32.22 8.99 -34.60
C GLY A 362 -30.86 8.30 -34.67
N ARG A 363 -29.84 8.92 -34.07
CA ARG A 363 -28.53 8.28 -33.85
C ARG A 363 -28.72 7.08 -32.91
N SER A 364 -28.46 5.88 -33.42
CA SER A 364 -28.58 4.65 -32.65
C SER A 364 -27.44 4.51 -31.64
N LEU A 365 -27.74 3.92 -30.48
CA LEU A 365 -26.83 3.59 -29.39
C LEU A 365 -25.57 2.80 -29.82
N ALA A 366 -25.58 2.18 -31.00
CA ALA A 366 -24.43 1.47 -31.58
C ALA A 366 -23.27 2.40 -31.99
N GLN A 367 -23.54 3.66 -32.38
CA GLN A 367 -22.48 4.65 -32.66
C GLN A 367 -21.79 5.16 -31.40
N VAL A 368 -22.50 5.19 -30.26
CA VAL A 368 -21.93 5.66 -28.98
C VAL A 368 -20.97 4.61 -28.41
N ALA A 369 -21.34 3.32 -28.43
CA ALA A 369 -20.49 2.22 -27.96
C ALA A 369 -19.18 2.08 -28.77
N THR A 370 -19.26 2.20 -30.10
CA THR A 370 -18.08 2.16 -30.98
C THR A 370 -17.17 3.39 -30.81
N SER A 371 -17.74 4.55 -30.49
CA SER A 371 -16.95 5.77 -30.21
C SER A 371 -16.17 5.69 -28.89
N GLN A 372 -16.74 5.06 -27.85
CA GLN A 372 -16.06 4.89 -26.57
C GLN A 372 -14.95 3.85 -26.65
N LEU A 373 -15.17 2.76 -27.40
CA LEU A 373 -14.14 1.74 -27.61
C LEU A 373 -12.94 2.29 -28.39
N LYS A 374 -13.18 3.13 -29.41
CA LYS A 374 -12.10 3.84 -30.14
C LYS A 374 -11.30 4.77 -29.23
N LYS A 375 -11.98 5.58 -28.40
CA LYS A 375 -11.29 6.44 -27.41
C LYS A 375 -10.44 5.63 -26.44
N HIS A 376 -10.92 4.47 -26.01
CA HIS A 376 -10.16 3.59 -25.13
C HIS A 376 -8.91 3.04 -25.83
N ALA A 377 -9.05 2.58 -27.08
CA ALA A 377 -7.91 2.13 -27.89
C ALA A 377 -6.88 3.25 -28.09
N ASP A 378 -7.32 4.47 -28.45
CA ASP A 378 -6.43 5.63 -28.63
C ASP A 378 -5.65 5.99 -27.35
N ILE A 379 -6.27 5.82 -26.17
CA ILE A 379 -5.59 6.06 -24.87
C ILE A 379 -4.53 5.00 -24.62
N LEU A 380 -4.80 3.74 -24.92
CA LEU A 380 -3.84 2.64 -24.75
C LEU A 380 -2.65 2.80 -25.70
N ASP A 381 -2.90 3.15 -26.96
CA ASP A 381 -1.84 3.39 -27.95
C ASP A 381 -0.94 4.56 -27.54
N ARG A 382 -1.54 5.65 -27.05
CA ARG A 382 -0.78 6.77 -26.49
C ARG A 382 0.04 6.33 -25.29
N LEU A 383 -0.54 5.55 -24.37
CA LEU A 383 0.16 5.05 -23.19
C LEU A 383 1.38 4.21 -23.59
N GLU A 384 1.28 3.38 -24.64
CA GLU A 384 2.41 2.62 -25.17
C GLU A 384 3.48 3.52 -25.80
N GLN A 385 3.07 4.54 -26.55
CA GLN A 385 4.00 5.56 -27.09
C GLN A 385 4.74 6.29 -25.96
N TRP A 386 4.04 6.73 -24.91
CA TRP A 386 4.67 7.36 -23.74
C TRP A 386 5.63 6.40 -23.04
N LYS A 387 5.28 5.11 -22.89
CA LYS A 387 6.20 4.11 -22.33
C LYS A 387 7.47 3.94 -23.17
N ALA A 388 7.36 4.05 -24.49
CA ALA A 388 8.51 3.96 -25.37
C ALA A 388 9.48 5.14 -25.19
N THR A 389 8.99 6.36 -24.96
CA THR A 389 9.84 7.57 -24.89
C THR A 389 10.79 7.61 -23.68
N TYR A 390 10.43 6.98 -22.56
CA TYR A 390 11.30 6.89 -21.37
C TYR A 390 11.88 5.49 -21.14
N LYS A 391 11.72 4.56 -22.08
CA LYS A 391 12.24 3.19 -21.97
C LYS A 391 13.76 3.15 -21.89
N GLU A 392 14.43 4.02 -22.64
CA GLU A 392 15.89 4.15 -22.64
C GLU A 392 16.40 4.65 -21.27
N LEU A 393 15.71 5.61 -20.67
CA LEU A 393 16.00 6.13 -19.33
C LEU A 393 15.91 5.04 -18.24
N LEU A 394 14.94 4.13 -18.35
CA LEU A 394 14.77 2.99 -17.43
C LEU A 394 15.87 1.93 -17.58
N GLN A 395 16.46 1.79 -18.77
CA GLN A 395 17.50 0.80 -19.06
C GLN A 395 18.90 1.28 -18.68
N ASP A 396 19.10 2.59 -18.58
CA ASP A 396 20.36 3.19 -18.15
C ASP A 396 20.66 2.87 -16.68
N LYS A 397 21.72 2.09 -16.44
CA LYS A 397 22.14 1.67 -15.09
C LYS A 397 22.71 2.82 -14.27
N THR A 398 23.20 3.88 -14.91
CA THR A 398 23.83 5.03 -14.23
C THR A 398 22.80 5.95 -13.58
N GLN A 399 21.57 5.98 -14.12
CA GLN A 399 20.48 6.86 -13.66
C GLN A 399 19.44 6.14 -12.79
N LYS A 400 19.69 4.90 -12.37
CA LYS A 400 18.77 4.13 -11.53
C LYS A 400 18.35 4.85 -10.25
N LYS A 401 19.29 5.53 -9.59
CA LYS A 401 19.02 6.31 -8.38
C LYS A 401 18.06 7.46 -8.69
N TYR A 402 18.30 8.18 -9.78
CA TYR A 402 17.44 9.26 -10.25
C TYR A 402 16.02 8.76 -10.59
N CYS A 403 15.88 7.64 -11.30
CA CYS A 403 14.58 7.04 -11.58
C CYS A 403 13.85 6.59 -10.31
N PHE A 404 14.58 6.03 -9.34
CA PHE A 404 14.02 5.62 -8.06
C PHE A 404 13.55 6.82 -7.23
N ASP A 405 14.32 7.90 -7.21
CA ASP A 405 13.97 9.13 -6.50
C ASP A 405 12.77 9.83 -7.14
N LEU A 406 12.68 9.88 -8.48
CA LEU A 406 11.49 10.36 -9.19
C LEU A 406 10.25 9.51 -8.92
N LEU A 407 10.39 8.19 -8.89
CA LEU A 407 9.29 7.28 -8.58
C LEU A 407 8.80 7.53 -7.15
N LYS A 408 9.72 7.61 -6.18
CA LYS A 408 9.40 7.96 -4.79
C LYS A 408 8.72 9.31 -4.66
N ALA A 409 9.20 10.32 -5.38
CA ALA A 409 8.67 11.68 -5.38
C ALA A 409 7.18 11.75 -5.72
N VAL A 410 6.73 10.88 -6.62
CA VAL A 410 5.33 10.82 -7.07
C VAL A 410 4.52 9.84 -6.22
N THR A 411 5.04 8.64 -5.95
CA THR A 411 4.29 7.57 -5.28
C THR A 411 4.01 7.89 -3.81
N ILE A 412 4.94 8.51 -3.09
CA ILE A 412 4.76 8.82 -1.66
C ILE A 412 3.61 9.82 -1.44
N PRO A 413 3.55 10.97 -2.13
CA PRO A 413 2.42 11.89 -1.99
C PRO A 413 1.10 11.29 -2.46
N VAL A 414 1.08 10.52 -3.57
CA VAL A 414 -0.15 9.87 -4.06
C VAL A 414 -0.72 8.89 -3.05
N ASN A 415 0.14 8.07 -2.41
CA ASN A 415 -0.32 7.15 -1.36
C ASN A 415 -0.75 7.89 -0.09
N ALA A 416 -0.12 9.03 0.22
CA ALA A 416 -0.50 9.88 1.35
C ALA A 416 -1.84 10.61 1.14
N LEU A 417 -2.31 10.80 -0.10
CA LEU A 417 -3.63 11.36 -0.38
C LEU A 417 -4.77 10.47 0.12
N ALA A 418 -4.56 9.15 0.17
CA ALA A 418 -5.57 8.20 0.64
C ALA A 418 -5.78 8.21 2.16
N THR A 419 -4.84 8.79 2.93
CA THR A 419 -4.81 8.67 4.40
C THR A 419 -4.71 10.00 5.14
N SER A 420 -4.54 11.13 4.45
CA SER A 420 -4.26 12.43 5.06
C SER A 420 -5.46 13.38 5.05
N SER A 421 -5.62 14.16 6.12
CA SER A 421 -6.55 15.30 6.22
C SER A 421 -6.08 16.56 5.47
N ALA A 422 -4.82 16.61 5.02
CA ALA A 422 -4.20 17.74 4.32
C ALA A 422 -4.04 17.49 2.81
N VAL A 423 -5.14 17.11 2.15
CA VAL A 423 -5.18 16.74 0.72
C VAL A 423 -4.69 17.87 -0.19
N THR A 424 -5.02 19.12 0.12
CA THR A 424 -4.68 20.31 -0.66
C THR A 424 -3.17 20.54 -0.73
N GLU A 425 -2.46 20.46 0.40
CA GLU A 425 -1.00 20.63 0.44
C GLU A 425 -0.26 19.52 -0.31
N LYS A 426 -0.77 18.28 -0.29
CA LYS A 426 -0.18 17.15 -1.01
C LYS A 426 -0.42 17.26 -2.51
N LEU A 427 -1.59 17.75 -2.91
CA LEU A 427 -1.92 18.04 -4.31
C LEU A 427 -1.08 19.20 -4.86
N GLU A 428 -0.82 20.23 -4.05
CA GLU A 428 0.07 21.34 -4.40
C GLU A 428 1.54 20.91 -4.53
N LYS A 429 2.00 19.97 -3.68
CA LYS A 429 3.32 19.35 -3.81
C LYS A 429 3.45 18.53 -5.09
N LEU A 430 2.41 17.76 -5.45
CA LEU A 430 2.38 17.02 -6.71
C LEU A 430 2.33 17.94 -7.94
N SER A 431 1.52 19.00 -7.90
CA SER A 431 1.45 19.95 -9.01
C SER A 431 2.76 20.73 -9.20
N SER A 432 3.43 21.08 -8.10
CA SER A 432 4.76 21.71 -8.11
C SER A 432 5.83 20.78 -8.71
N LEU A 433 5.81 19.50 -8.34
CA LEU A 433 6.72 18.50 -8.91
C LEU A 433 6.48 18.30 -10.42
N LEU A 434 5.22 18.15 -10.85
CA LEU A 434 4.85 17.95 -12.26
C LEU A 434 5.07 19.18 -13.13
N SER A 435 5.12 20.39 -12.54
CA SER A 435 5.47 21.63 -13.24
C SER A 435 6.98 21.90 -13.29
N GLY A 436 7.82 20.97 -12.81
CA GLY A 436 9.28 21.07 -12.88
C GLY A 436 9.91 21.95 -11.80
N LYS A 437 9.18 22.30 -10.74
CA LYS A 437 9.77 23.01 -9.59
C LYS A 437 10.63 22.06 -8.75
N PRO A 438 11.71 22.55 -8.13
CA PRO A 438 12.57 21.73 -7.27
C PRO A 438 11.75 21.20 -6.09
N PHE A 439 11.95 19.92 -5.76
CA PHE A 439 11.25 19.24 -4.68
C PHE A 439 12.26 18.62 -3.71
N VAL A 440 11.94 18.63 -2.42
CA VAL A 440 12.74 17.99 -1.38
C VAL A 440 12.15 16.61 -1.13
N SER A 441 12.77 15.57 -1.67
CA SER A 441 12.58 14.20 -1.19
C SER A 441 13.19 14.10 0.21
N GLY A 442 12.42 13.64 1.20
CA GLY A 442 12.98 13.34 2.53
C GLY A 442 14.19 12.41 2.40
N GLY A 443 15.34 12.91 2.81
CA GLY A 443 16.61 12.18 2.92
C GLY A 443 16.83 11.67 4.32
#